data_AF-A0A6A2XKH2-F1
#
_entry.id   AF-A0A6A2XKH2-F1
#
_cell.length_a   1.000
_cell.length_b   1.000
_cell.length_c   1.000
_cell.angle_alpha   90.00
_cell.angle_beta   90.00
_cell.angle_gamma   90.00
#
_symmetry.space_group_name_H-M   'P 1'
#
loop_
_entity.id
_entity.type
_entity.pdbx_description
1 polymer ?
#
loop_
_entity_poly.entity_id
_entity_poly.type
_entity_poly.pdbx_seq_one_letter_code
_entity_poly.pdbx_strand_id
1 'polypeptide(L)'
;MQEGSSEQELNSTRALIAILNSNLDQKNQRKDSVRNELQNLQEKIRKEGAESKIQNLVSLLENLKLLERQESEIRSDFDAKRFSLEVEVSDLKGKLATGSESNMLPHSLDDSLNQSLEKLNLTKRELAARLRAIVSIKRQLDNAPSQSELIQYEHRFSELNAHIQEKLQQTRKFYATFNALLEIKELMLKETSLLNSINSQFQDAIASPIGRMKLLESMEGIVKGSQQKLEKVQIGLQEEQKICDDLKERYTAAVAEQRRCYSLLKAFQEECAKNERLRSQTSS
;
A
#
# COMPACT_ATOMS: atom_id res chain seq x y z
N MET A 1 -1.24 -25.50 73.56
CA MET A 1 -0.47 -25.29 72.31
C MET A 1 -1.40 -25.30 71.09
N GLN A 2 -2.50 -24.53 71.10
CA GLN A 2 -3.49 -24.52 70.00
C GLN A 2 -3.68 -23.15 69.34
N GLU A 3 -3.27 -22.05 69.99
CA GLU A 3 -3.42 -20.70 69.42
C GLU A 3 -2.41 -20.39 68.29
N GLY A 4 -1.17 -20.90 68.38
CA GLY A 4 -0.14 -20.65 67.36
C GLY A 4 -0.37 -21.32 66.00
N SER A 5 -1.17 -22.40 65.94
CA SER A 5 -1.48 -23.09 64.68
C SER A 5 -2.55 -22.35 63.87
N SER A 6 -3.58 -21.82 64.55
CA SER A 6 -4.64 -21.06 63.90
C SER A 6 -4.16 -19.71 63.36
N GLU A 7 -3.19 -19.08 64.03
CA GLU A 7 -2.61 -17.80 63.59
C GLU A 7 -1.74 -17.95 62.33
N GLN A 8 -1.06 -19.09 62.19
CA GLN A 8 -0.25 -19.43 61.03
C GLN A 8 -1.11 -19.76 59.79
N GLU A 9 -2.24 -20.44 59.99
CA GLU A 9 -3.25 -20.68 58.94
C GLU A 9 -3.95 -19.38 58.50
N LEU A 10 -4.25 -18.47 59.44
CA LEU A 10 -4.80 -17.14 59.14
C LEU A 10 -3.82 -16.27 58.34
N ASN A 11 -2.53 -16.36 58.62
CA ASN A 11 -1.51 -15.62 57.85
C ASN A 11 -1.30 -16.23 56.45
N SER A 12 -1.35 -17.56 56.32
CA SER A 12 -1.28 -18.24 55.02
C SER A 12 -2.50 -17.93 54.14
N THR A 13 -3.70 -17.90 54.73
CA THR A 13 -4.93 -17.53 54.00
C THR A 13 -4.93 -16.05 53.60
N ARG A 14 -4.42 -15.14 54.44
CA ARG A 14 -4.20 -13.73 54.06
C ARG A 14 -3.21 -13.57 52.89
N ALA A 15 -2.12 -14.32 52.90
CA ALA A 15 -1.14 -14.29 51.81
C ALA A 15 -1.76 -14.80 50.49
N LEU A 16 -2.55 -15.87 50.54
CA LEU A 16 -3.28 -16.38 49.38
C LEU A 16 -4.31 -15.38 48.84
N ILE A 17 -5.06 -14.71 49.72
CA ILE A 17 -6.01 -13.65 49.34
C ILE A 17 -5.29 -12.47 48.68
N ALA A 18 -4.13 -12.06 49.20
CA ALA A 18 -3.33 -10.99 48.61
C ALA A 18 -2.84 -11.35 47.19
N ILE A 19 -2.37 -12.59 46.99
CA ILE A 19 -1.98 -13.09 45.66
C ILE A 19 -3.18 -13.15 44.72
N LEU A 20 -4.34 -13.62 45.20
CA LEU A 20 -5.55 -13.71 44.39
C LEU A 20 -6.04 -12.32 43.94
N ASN A 21 -5.99 -11.33 44.83
CA ASN A 21 -6.34 -9.95 44.51
C ASN A 21 -5.37 -9.33 43.51
N SER A 22 -4.06 -9.55 43.67
CA SER A 22 -3.06 -9.09 42.70
C SER A 22 -3.28 -9.70 41.31
N ASN A 23 -3.61 -10.99 41.25
CA ASN A 23 -3.97 -11.65 39.98
C ASN A 23 -5.26 -11.08 39.39
N LEU A 24 -6.26 -10.78 40.22
CA LEU A 24 -7.52 -10.17 39.76
C LEU A 24 -7.30 -8.77 39.20
N ASP A 25 -6.46 -7.96 39.85
CA ASP A 25 -6.08 -6.62 39.39
C ASP A 25 -5.34 -6.68 38.06
N GLN A 26 -4.41 -7.62 37.91
CA GLN A 26 -3.71 -7.85 36.64
C GLN A 26 -4.67 -8.26 35.52
N LYS A 27 -5.66 -9.11 35.81
CA LYS A 27 -6.70 -9.50 34.85
C LYS A 27 -7.60 -8.33 34.48
N ASN A 28 -7.95 -7.47 35.43
CA ASN A 28 -8.74 -6.27 35.19
C ASN A 28 -7.97 -5.25 34.32
N GLN A 29 -6.70 -4.99 34.61
CA GLN A 29 -5.86 -4.13 33.76
C GLN A 29 -5.76 -4.66 32.33
N ARG A 30 -5.61 -5.98 32.17
CA ARG A 30 -5.58 -6.61 30.83
C ARG A 30 -6.92 -6.49 30.11
N LYS A 31 -8.04 -6.65 30.83
CA LYS A 31 -9.39 -6.46 30.29
C LYS A 31 -9.59 -5.01 29.82
N ASP A 32 -9.13 -4.04 30.58
CA ASP A 32 -9.26 -2.62 30.25
C ASP A 32 -8.36 -2.24 29.07
N SER A 33 -7.15 -2.78 28.99
CA SER A 33 -6.26 -2.63 27.82
C SER A 33 -6.91 -3.18 26.53
N VAL A 34 -7.45 -4.40 26.58
CA VAL A 34 -8.13 -5.01 25.42
C VAL A 34 -9.39 -4.23 25.03
N ARG A 35 -10.13 -3.70 26.01
CA ARG A 35 -11.30 -2.85 25.76
C ARG A 35 -10.92 -1.55 25.03
N ASN A 36 -9.83 -0.92 25.44
CA ASN A 36 -9.34 0.30 24.79
C ASN A 36 -8.83 0.02 23.36
N GLU A 37 -8.14 -1.10 23.14
CA GLU A 37 -7.74 -1.54 21.80
C GLU A 37 -8.95 -1.80 20.89
N LEU A 38 -9.99 -2.46 21.41
CA LEU A 38 -11.25 -2.67 20.69
C LEU A 38 -11.93 -1.36 20.30
N GLN A 39 -11.99 -0.38 21.22
CA GLN A 39 -12.55 0.94 20.92
C GLN A 39 -11.73 1.68 19.86
N ASN A 40 -10.40 1.62 19.93
CA ASN A 40 -9.52 2.22 18.92
C ASN A 40 -9.69 1.58 17.53
N LEU A 41 -9.84 0.27 17.46
CA LEU A 41 -10.12 -0.42 16.20
C LEU A 41 -11.49 -0.03 15.63
N GLN A 42 -12.51 0.07 16.48
CA GLN A 42 -13.84 0.55 16.08
C GLN A 42 -13.81 2.00 15.57
N GLU A 43 -13.07 2.89 16.21
CA GLU A 43 -12.90 4.26 15.72
C GLU A 43 -12.14 4.32 14.39
N LYS A 44 -11.10 3.48 14.21
CA LYS A 44 -10.38 3.39 12.94
C LYS A 44 -11.31 2.93 11.81
N ILE A 45 -12.10 1.89 12.03
CA ILE A 45 -13.08 1.39 11.05
C ILE A 45 -14.11 2.48 10.68
N ARG A 46 -14.58 3.27 11.66
CA ARG A 46 -15.47 4.41 11.39
C ARG A 46 -14.78 5.54 10.62
N LYS A 47 -13.55 5.91 10.99
CA LYS A 47 -12.76 6.96 10.33
C LYS A 47 -12.38 6.59 8.89
N GLU A 48 -12.15 5.30 8.62
CA GLU A 48 -11.77 4.77 7.31
C GLU A 48 -12.94 4.75 6.30
N GLY A 49 -14.15 5.07 6.78
CA GLY A 49 -15.35 5.24 5.96
C GLY A 49 -15.85 3.94 5.36
N ALA A 50 -15.52 2.79 5.96
CA ALA A 50 -15.93 1.49 5.45
C ALA A 50 -17.45 1.32 5.49
N GLU A 51 -18.12 1.78 6.55
CA GLU A 51 -19.59 1.71 6.67
C GLU A 51 -20.29 2.56 5.62
N SER A 52 -19.83 3.80 5.37
CA SER A 52 -20.43 4.65 4.33
C SER A 52 -20.18 4.08 2.93
N LYS A 53 -19.03 3.46 2.67
CA LYS A 53 -18.74 2.74 1.42
C LYS A 53 -19.65 1.52 1.25
N ILE A 54 -19.88 0.74 2.31
CA ILE A 54 -20.79 -0.41 2.28
C ILE A 54 -22.23 0.05 2.05
N GLN A 55 -22.66 1.12 2.72
CA GLN A 55 -24.01 1.67 2.56
C GLN A 55 -24.23 2.22 1.14
N ASN A 56 -23.20 2.83 0.53
CA ASN A 56 -23.20 3.21 -0.88
C ASN A 56 -23.23 2.00 -1.81
N LEU A 57 -22.51 0.92 -1.50
CA LEU A 57 -22.54 -0.32 -2.28
C LEU A 57 -23.92 -0.98 -2.24
N VAL A 58 -24.58 -0.98 -1.08
CA VAL A 58 -25.94 -1.50 -0.91
C VAL A 58 -26.94 -0.68 -1.72
N SER A 59 -26.86 0.65 -1.67
CA SER A 59 -27.76 1.51 -2.46
C SER A 59 -27.51 1.39 -3.97
N LEU A 60 -26.26 1.25 -4.41
CA LEU A 60 -25.94 0.94 -5.81
C LEU A 60 -26.52 -0.41 -6.25
N LEU A 61 -26.47 -1.44 -5.39
CA LEU A 61 -26.98 -2.77 -5.71
C LEU A 61 -28.51 -2.79 -5.80
N GLU A 62 -29.20 -2.04 -4.94
CA GLU A 62 -30.65 -1.83 -5.03
C GLU A 62 -31.04 -1.10 -6.32
N ASN A 63 -30.31 -0.04 -6.69
CA ASN A 63 -30.52 0.67 -7.94
C ASN A 63 -30.29 -0.23 -9.17
N LEU A 64 -29.28 -1.09 -9.14
CA LEU A 64 -29.00 -2.04 -10.23
C LEU A 64 -30.17 -3.02 -10.42
N LYS A 65 -30.71 -3.57 -9.32
CA LYS A 65 -31.89 -4.44 -9.38
C LYS A 65 -33.14 -3.71 -9.88
N LEU A 66 -33.31 -2.43 -9.56
CA LEU A 66 -34.40 -1.61 -10.09
C LEU A 66 -34.27 -1.41 -11.59
N LEU A 67 -33.07 -1.07 -12.06
CA LEU A 67 -32.76 -0.90 -13.49
C LEU A 67 -32.97 -2.19 -14.29
N GLU A 68 -32.56 -3.34 -13.74
CA GLU A 68 -32.76 -4.65 -14.38
C GLU A 68 -34.25 -4.98 -14.56
N ARG A 69 -35.08 -4.65 -13.56
CA ARG A 69 -36.55 -4.76 -13.69
C ARG A 69 -37.10 -3.84 -14.76
N GLN A 70 -36.69 -2.57 -14.77
CA GLN A 70 -37.13 -1.61 -15.79
C GLN A 70 -36.72 -2.05 -17.20
N GLU A 71 -35.52 -2.60 -17.38
CA GLU A 71 -35.07 -3.15 -18.65
C GLU A 71 -35.98 -4.31 -19.10
N SER A 72 -36.30 -5.23 -18.18
CA SER A 72 -37.17 -6.37 -18.48
C SER A 72 -38.59 -5.95 -18.88
N GLU A 73 -39.14 -4.93 -18.22
CA GLU A 73 -40.47 -4.36 -18.50
C GLU A 73 -40.50 -3.68 -19.86
N ILE A 74 -39.51 -2.82 -20.14
CA ILE A 74 -39.35 -2.15 -21.44
C ILE A 74 -39.23 -3.18 -22.56
N ARG A 75 -38.46 -4.25 -22.35
CA ARG A 75 -38.28 -5.32 -23.34
C ARG A 75 -39.59 -6.04 -23.64
N SER A 76 -40.36 -6.37 -22.61
CA SER A 76 -41.69 -6.98 -22.76
C SER A 76 -42.66 -6.06 -23.54
N ASP A 77 -42.68 -4.77 -23.22
CA ASP A 77 -43.50 -3.78 -23.92
C ASP A 77 -43.11 -3.65 -25.40
N PHE A 78 -41.80 -3.65 -25.71
CA PHE A 78 -41.31 -3.64 -27.08
C PHE A 78 -41.72 -4.91 -27.84
N ASP A 79 -41.59 -6.08 -27.23
CA ASP A 79 -41.97 -7.35 -27.87
C ASP A 79 -43.49 -7.41 -28.14
N ALA A 80 -44.31 -6.95 -27.18
CA ALA A 80 -45.76 -6.86 -27.36
C ALA A 80 -46.14 -5.87 -28.48
N LYS A 81 -45.47 -4.70 -28.53
CA LYS A 81 -45.73 -3.71 -29.59
C LYS A 81 -45.28 -4.21 -30.95
N ARG A 82 -44.15 -4.92 -31.02
CA ARG A 82 -43.66 -5.55 -32.25
C ARG A 82 -44.65 -6.58 -32.76
N PHE A 83 -45.17 -7.44 -31.89
CA PHE A 83 -46.18 -8.44 -32.25
C PHE A 83 -47.47 -7.78 -32.78
N SER A 84 -47.96 -6.74 -32.11
CA SER A 84 -49.13 -5.97 -32.58
C SER A 84 -48.93 -5.38 -33.98
N LEU A 85 -47.75 -4.81 -34.25
CA LEU A 85 -47.43 -4.25 -35.56
C LEU A 85 -47.26 -5.34 -36.63
N GLU A 86 -46.68 -6.49 -36.29
CA GLU A 86 -46.56 -7.64 -37.20
C GLU A 86 -47.95 -8.19 -37.61
N VAL A 87 -48.91 -8.21 -36.68
CA VAL A 87 -50.31 -8.58 -36.96
C VAL A 87 -50.97 -7.55 -37.87
N GLU A 88 -50.83 -6.26 -37.59
CA GLU A 88 -51.39 -5.18 -38.41
C GLU A 88 -50.82 -5.17 -39.84
N VAL A 89 -49.50 -5.38 -39.98
CA VAL A 89 -48.84 -5.53 -41.29
C VAL A 89 -49.37 -6.76 -42.04
N SER A 90 -49.64 -7.86 -41.35
CA SER A 90 -50.18 -9.07 -41.98
C SER A 90 -51.63 -8.89 -42.44
N ASP A 91 -52.45 -8.20 -41.64
CA ASP A 91 -53.83 -7.85 -42.00
C ASP A 91 -53.88 -6.88 -43.20
N LEU A 92 -53.01 -5.85 -43.22
CA LEU A 92 -52.88 -4.93 -44.34
C LEU A 92 -52.39 -5.64 -45.61
N LYS A 93 -51.44 -6.58 -45.51
CA LYS A 93 -51.03 -7.44 -46.63
C LYS A 93 -52.16 -8.31 -47.15
N GLY A 94 -52.99 -8.86 -46.25
CA GLY A 94 -54.19 -9.63 -46.61
C GLY A 94 -55.20 -8.77 -47.39
N LYS A 95 -55.47 -7.55 -46.91
CA LYS A 95 -56.37 -6.59 -47.55
C LYS A 95 -55.88 -6.15 -48.95
N LEU A 96 -54.57 -5.98 -49.11
CA LEU A 96 -53.94 -5.71 -50.42
C LEU A 96 -54.08 -6.89 -51.39
N ALA A 97 -54.04 -8.14 -50.89
CA ALA A 97 -54.21 -9.34 -51.72
C ALA A 97 -55.67 -9.57 -52.16
N THR A 98 -56.66 -9.05 -51.43
CA THR A 98 -58.10 -9.22 -51.74
C THR A 98 -58.68 -8.20 -52.72
N GLY A 99 -57.87 -7.35 -53.36
CA GLY A 99 -58.28 -6.57 -54.53
C GLY A 99 -59.57 -5.74 -54.35
N SER A 100 -59.57 -4.77 -53.43
CA SER A 100 -60.64 -3.76 -53.39
C SER A 100 -60.25 -2.58 -54.27
N GLU A 101 -60.77 -2.55 -55.50
CA GLU A 101 -60.76 -1.37 -56.35
C GLU A 101 -61.56 -0.24 -55.67
N SER A 102 -60.87 0.84 -55.29
CA SER A 102 -61.50 2.12 -55.06
C SER A 102 -60.56 3.22 -55.51
N ASN A 103 -60.89 3.84 -56.65
CA ASN A 103 -60.18 4.94 -57.31
C ASN A 103 -60.31 6.28 -56.56
N MET A 104 -60.28 6.27 -55.22
CA MET A 104 -60.27 7.47 -54.36
C MET A 104 -59.29 7.33 -53.17
N LEU A 105 -58.24 6.52 -53.33
CA LEU A 105 -57.26 6.22 -52.28
C LEU A 105 -55.75 6.47 -52.56
N PRO A 106 -55.28 7.13 -53.66
CA PRO A 106 -53.83 7.34 -53.82
C PRO A 106 -53.24 8.23 -52.73
N HIS A 107 -53.92 9.33 -52.37
CA HIS A 107 -53.36 10.33 -51.46
C HIS A 107 -53.28 9.86 -50.00
N SER A 108 -54.29 9.14 -49.46
CA SER A 108 -54.22 8.73 -48.04
C SER A 108 -53.25 7.57 -47.78
N LEU A 109 -53.04 6.70 -48.77
CA LEU A 109 -52.00 5.67 -48.72
C LEU A 109 -50.59 6.27 -48.85
N ASP A 110 -50.41 7.25 -49.73
CA ASP A 110 -49.14 7.97 -49.90
C ASP A 110 -48.81 8.79 -48.65
N ASP A 111 -49.81 9.40 -48.01
CA ASP A 111 -49.65 10.09 -46.72
C ASP A 111 -49.25 9.12 -45.59
N SER A 112 -49.85 7.93 -45.53
CA SER A 112 -49.50 6.88 -44.57
C SER A 112 -48.08 6.35 -44.79
N LEU A 113 -47.70 6.15 -46.05
CA LEU A 113 -46.35 5.73 -46.44
C LEU A 113 -45.32 6.79 -46.06
N ASN A 114 -45.59 8.07 -46.37
CA ASN A 114 -44.73 9.19 -46.00
C ASN A 114 -44.58 9.32 -44.48
N GLN A 115 -45.67 9.17 -43.71
CA GLN A 115 -45.59 9.12 -42.24
C GLN A 115 -44.72 7.95 -41.73
N SER A 116 -44.85 6.77 -42.33
CA SER A 116 -44.02 5.61 -41.95
C SER A 116 -42.54 5.83 -42.28
N LEU A 117 -42.25 6.50 -43.40
CA LEU A 117 -40.90 6.83 -43.86
C LEU A 117 -40.26 7.92 -42.99
N GLU A 118 -41.04 8.92 -42.56
CA GLU A 118 -40.60 9.90 -41.57
C GLU A 118 -40.30 9.27 -40.21
N LYS A 119 -41.17 8.37 -39.72
CA LYS A 119 -40.92 7.59 -38.50
C LYS A 119 -39.65 6.73 -38.63
N LEU A 120 -39.43 6.11 -39.79
CA LEU A 120 -38.20 5.36 -40.07
C LEU A 120 -36.96 6.26 -40.08
N ASN A 121 -37.06 7.47 -40.64
CA ASN A 121 -35.94 8.42 -40.64
C ASN A 121 -35.67 9.01 -39.24
N LEU A 122 -36.71 9.22 -38.43
CA LEU A 122 -36.59 9.62 -37.02
C LEU A 122 -35.85 8.55 -36.21
N THR A 123 -36.30 7.29 -36.30
CA THR A 123 -35.65 6.16 -35.60
C THR A 123 -34.22 5.93 -36.08
N LYS A 124 -33.93 6.07 -37.38
CA LYS A 124 -32.55 6.05 -37.91
C LYS A 124 -31.68 7.18 -37.31
N ARG A 125 -32.23 8.39 -37.18
CA ARG A 125 -31.52 9.52 -36.55
C ARG A 125 -31.24 9.27 -35.08
N GLU A 126 -32.20 8.72 -34.34
CA GLU A 126 -32.02 8.34 -32.94
C GLU A 126 -30.97 7.24 -32.77
N LEU A 127 -31.02 6.20 -33.62
CA LEU A 127 -30.01 5.14 -33.63
C LEU A 127 -28.61 5.69 -33.91
N ALA A 128 -28.48 6.58 -34.90
CA ALA A 128 -27.22 7.24 -35.21
C ALA A 128 -26.71 8.10 -34.03
N ALA A 129 -27.61 8.81 -33.33
CA ALA A 129 -27.24 9.56 -32.13
C ALA A 129 -26.75 8.65 -31.00
N ARG A 130 -27.43 7.51 -30.76
CA ARG A 130 -27.00 6.51 -29.77
C ARG A 130 -25.66 5.88 -30.13
N LEU A 131 -25.43 5.53 -31.40
CA LEU A 131 -24.14 5.00 -31.86
C LEU A 131 -23.01 6.01 -31.65
N ARG A 132 -23.22 7.29 -31.94
CA ARG A 132 -22.23 8.34 -31.64
C ARG A 132 -21.93 8.44 -30.14
N ALA A 133 -22.95 8.34 -29.29
CA ALA A 133 -22.77 8.33 -27.84
C ALA A 133 -21.97 7.10 -27.37
N ILE A 134 -22.27 5.89 -27.89
CA ILE A 134 -21.52 4.67 -27.58
C ILE A 134 -20.05 4.80 -27.99
N VAL A 135 -19.77 5.31 -29.19
CA VAL A 135 -18.39 5.54 -29.65
C VAL A 135 -17.67 6.55 -28.77
N SER A 136 -18.37 7.60 -28.32
CA SER A 136 -17.82 8.58 -27.37
C SER A 136 -17.44 7.92 -26.04
N ILE A 137 -18.31 7.09 -25.47
CA ILE A 137 -18.05 6.37 -24.23
C ILE A 137 -16.90 5.38 -24.40
N LYS A 138 -16.84 4.63 -25.51
CA LYS A 138 -15.73 3.72 -25.79
C LYS A 138 -14.38 4.45 -25.85
N ARG A 139 -14.32 5.60 -26.52
CA ARG A 139 -13.10 6.43 -26.52
C ARG A 139 -12.71 6.90 -25.13
N GLN A 140 -13.68 7.27 -24.28
CA GLN A 140 -13.39 7.63 -22.89
C GLN A 140 -12.86 6.45 -22.09
N LEU A 141 -13.37 5.25 -22.34
CA LEU A 141 -12.88 4.01 -21.72
C LEU A 141 -11.47 3.65 -22.20
N ASP A 142 -11.20 3.76 -23.50
CA ASP A 142 -9.88 3.49 -24.10
C ASP A 142 -8.80 4.48 -23.60
N ASN A 143 -9.20 5.68 -23.18
CA ASN A 143 -8.29 6.65 -22.56
C ASN A 143 -7.94 6.30 -21.10
N ALA A 144 -8.70 5.40 -20.45
CA ALA A 144 -8.41 4.96 -19.09
C ALA A 144 -7.52 3.70 -19.14
N PRO A 145 -6.41 3.67 -18.40
CA PRO A 145 -5.55 2.49 -18.37
C PRO A 145 -6.32 1.29 -17.80
N SER A 146 -6.19 0.15 -18.48
CA SER A 146 -6.73 -1.13 -18.03
C SER A 146 -6.07 -1.59 -16.74
N GLN A 147 -6.72 -2.51 -16.02
CA GLN A 147 -6.16 -3.10 -14.80
C GLN A 147 -4.79 -3.78 -15.05
N SER A 148 -4.61 -4.42 -16.21
CA SER A 148 -3.33 -5.01 -16.62
C SER A 148 -2.24 -3.97 -16.84
N GLU A 149 -2.57 -2.82 -17.45
CA GLU A 149 -1.60 -1.72 -17.63
C GLU A 149 -1.22 -1.09 -16.30
N LEU A 150 -2.19 -0.92 -15.40
CA LEU A 150 -1.93 -0.39 -14.06
C LEU A 150 -0.94 -1.28 -13.28
N ILE A 151 -1.13 -2.60 -13.34
CA ILE A 151 -0.20 -3.57 -12.72
C ILE A 151 1.19 -3.48 -13.38
N GLN A 152 1.27 -3.36 -14.70
CA GLN A 152 2.55 -3.18 -15.39
C GLN A 152 3.26 -1.89 -14.96
N TYR A 153 2.52 -0.79 -14.82
CA TYR A 153 3.07 0.47 -14.31
C TYR A 153 3.55 0.32 -12.88
N GLU A 154 2.80 -0.33 -11.99
CA GLU A 154 3.21 -0.58 -10.62
C GLU A 154 4.54 -1.36 -10.54
N HIS A 155 4.67 -2.43 -11.34
CA HIS A 155 5.93 -3.16 -11.44
C HIS A 155 7.07 -2.27 -11.95
N ARG A 156 6.83 -1.49 -13.02
CA ARG A 156 7.85 -0.62 -13.61
C ARG A 156 8.29 0.49 -12.66
N PHE A 157 7.37 1.07 -11.89
CA PHE A 157 7.68 2.04 -10.85
C PHE A 157 8.47 1.41 -9.71
N SER A 158 8.13 0.19 -9.31
CA SER A 158 8.87 -0.55 -8.28
C SER A 158 10.31 -0.85 -8.72
N GLU A 159 10.51 -1.28 -9.96
CA GLU A 159 11.84 -1.46 -10.57
C GLU A 159 12.64 -0.16 -10.61
N LEU A 160 12.02 0.92 -11.10
CA LEU A 160 12.65 2.23 -11.17
C LEU A 160 13.07 2.72 -9.78
N ASN A 161 12.21 2.56 -8.78
CA ASN A 161 12.52 2.92 -7.39
C ASN A 161 13.70 2.09 -6.86
N ALA A 162 13.76 0.79 -7.15
CA ALA A 162 14.90 -0.04 -6.76
C ALA A 162 16.21 0.48 -7.38
N HIS A 163 16.20 0.82 -8.68
CA HIS A 163 17.38 1.40 -9.34
C HIS A 163 17.80 2.76 -8.77
N ILE A 164 16.84 3.63 -8.45
CA ILE A 164 17.13 4.93 -7.82
C ILE A 164 17.78 4.72 -6.45
N GLN A 165 17.25 3.80 -5.64
CA GLN A 165 17.82 3.48 -4.32
C GLN A 165 19.23 2.88 -4.42
N GLU A 166 19.46 1.99 -5.38
CA GLU A 166 20.78 1.42 -5.63
C GLU A 166 21.78 2.52 -6.03
N LYS A 167 21.40 3.42 -6.94
CA LYS A 167 22.25 4.54 -7.36
C LYS A 167 22.55 5.48 -6.20
N LEU A 168 21.56 5.81 -5.38
CA LEU A 168 21.75 6.61 -4.18
C LEU A 168 22.74 5.95 -3.21
N GLN A 169 22.64 4.64 -3.00
CA GLN A 169 23.57 3.89 -2.17
C GLN A 169 25.00 3.91 -2.76
N GLN A 170 25.15 3.73 -4.07
CA GLN A 170 26.44 3.83 -4.75
C GLN A 170 27.05 5.23 -4.57
N THR A 171 26.29 6.29 -4.81
CA THR A 171 26.73 7.68 -4.62
C THR A 171 27.19 7.93 -3.19
N ARG A 172 26.42 7.49 -2.19
CA ARG A 172 26.81 7.61 -0.78
C ARG A 172 28.12 6.89 -0.47
N LYS A 173 28.33 5.68 -1.00
CA LYS A 173 29.59 4.93 -0.85
C LYS A 173 30.78 5.68 -1.48
N PHE A 174 30.58 6.27 -2.67
CA PHE A 174 31.61 7.08 -3.31
C PHE A 174 31.99 8.30 -2.47
N TYR A 175 31.01 9.06 -1.97
CA TYR A 175 31.28 10.22 -1.11
C TYR A 175 31.94 9.81 0.21
N ALA A 176 31.50 8.73 0.85
CA ALA A 176 32.12 8.23 2.08
C ALA A 176 33.60 7.86 1.85
N THR A 177 33.89 7.15 0.75
CA THR A 177 35.26 6.77 0.38
C THR A 177 36.10 8.00 0.06
N PHE A 178 35.55 8.95 -0.71
CA PHE A 178 36.23 10.19 -1.05
C PHE A 178 36.58 11.01 0.20
N ASN A 179 35.63 11.18 1.12
CA ASN A 179 35.85 11.92 2.36
C ASN A 179 36.90 11.23 3.25
N ALA A 180 36.86 9.90 3.36
CA ALA A 180 37.88 9.15 4.09
C ALA A 180 39.28 9.32 3.48
N LEU A 181 39.40 9.24 2.15
CA LEU A 181 40.67 9.47 1.46
C LEU A 181 41.17 10.90 1.62
N LEU A 182 40.26 11.88 1.63
CA LEU A 182 40.59 13.28 1.85
C LEU A 182 41.14 13.49 3.27
N GLU A 183 40.51 12.90 4.29
CA GLU A 183 40.97 12.96 5.67
C GLU A 183 42.34 12.27 5.84
N ILE A 184 42.54 11.10 5.23
CA ILE A 184 43.85 10.42 5.21
C ILE A 184 44.91 11.32 4.57
N LYS A 185 44.62 11.93 3.42
CA LYS A 185 45.54 12.85 2.75
C LYS A 185 45.91 14.03 3.66
N GLU A 186 44.94 14.63 4.33
CA GLU A 186 45.19 15.73 5.27
C GLU A 186 46.06 15.30 6.46
N LEU A 187 45.83 14.11 7.01
CA LEU A 187 46.66 13.55 8.08
C LEU A 187 48.09 13.29 7.60
N MET A 188 48.27 12.71 6.41
CA MET A 188 49.58 12.50 5.80
C MET A 188 50.34 13.82 5.55
N LEU A 189 49.63 14.88 5.13
CA LEU A 189 50.24 16.21 4.97
C LEU A 189 50.68 16.81 6.30
N LYS A 190 49.88 16.63 7.36
CA LYS A 190 50.24 17.05 8.73
C LYS A 190 51.46 16.29 9.24
N GLU A 191 51.53 14.98 9.01
CA GLU A 191 52.69 14.14 9.35
C GLU A 191 53.94 14.57 8.58
N THR A 192 53.84 14.78 7.27
CA THR A 192 54.95 15.27 6.45
C THR A 192 55.48 16.62 6.95
N SER A 193 54.55 17.55 7.27
CA SER A 193 54.91 18.87 7.81
C SER A 193 55.59 18.77 9.17
N LEU A 194 55.12 17.85 10.02
CA LEU A 194 55.72 17.57 11.33
C LEU A 194 57.14 17.00 11.18
N LEU A 195 57.33 16.00 10.32
CA LEU A 195 58.65 15.40 10.06
C LEU A 195 59.64 16.43 9.50
N ASN A 196 59.19 17.28 8.57
CA ASN A 196 60.02 18.37 8.05
C ASN A 196 60.41 19.37 9.14
N SER A 197 59.48 19.71 10.05
CA SER A 197 59.72 20.61 11.19
C SER A 197 60.71 20.01 12.20
N ILE A 198 60.60 18.71 12.48
CA ILE A 198 61.56 17.99 13.33
C ILE A 198 62.93 17.99 12.67
N ASN A 199 63.01 17.65 11.38
CA ASN A 199 64.28 17.56 10.66
C ASN A 199 65.01 18.91 10.58
N SER A 200 64.29 20.01 10.36
CA SER A 200 64.90 21.35 10.30
C SER A 200 65.43 21.81 11.65
N GLN A 201 64.74 21.48 12.76
CA GLN A 201 65.12 21.90 14.11
C GLN A 201 66.11 20.95 14.81
N PHE A 202 66.30 19.74 14.27
CA PHE A 202 67.02 18.67 14.96
C PHE A 202 68.47 19.02 15.29
N GLN A 203 69.23 19.53 14.30
CA GLN A 203 70.65 19.82 14.47
C GLN A 203 70.89 20.93 15.50
N ASP A 204 70.08 21.99 15.45
CA ASP A 204 70.18 23.11 16.39
C ASP A 204 69.76 22.70 17.81
N ALA A 205 68.71 21.88 17.93
CA ALA A 205 68.23 21.41 19.22
C ALA A 205 69.23 20.44 19.88
N ILE A 206 69.89 19.55 19.12
CA ILE A 206 70.80 18.56 19.69
C ILE A 206 72.16 19.16 20.09
N ALA A 207 72.53 20.33 19.56
CA ALA A 207 73.80 20.99 19.83
C ALA A 207 73.95 21.45 21.30
N SER A 208 72.85 21.65 22.04
CA SER A 208 72.86 22.13 23.42
C SER A 208 72.05 21.23 24.37
N PRO A 209 72.49 21.02 25.64
CA PRO A 209 71.72 20.29 26.63
C PRO A 209 70.30 20.83 26.85
N ILE A 210 70.14 22.17 26.79
CA ILE A 210 68.82 22.83 26.94
C ILE A 210 67.94 22.56 25.71
N GLY A 211 68.54 22.58 24.51
CA GLY A 211 67.82 22.28 23.26
C GLY A 211 67.32 20.82 23.22
N ARG A 212 68.13 19.87 23.71
CA ARG A 212 67.75 18.45 23.83
C ARG A 212 66.53 18.25 24.73
N MET A 213 66.50 18.95 25.87
CA MET A 213 65.38 18.88 26.82
C MET A 213 64.09 19.43 26.19
N LYS A 214 64.16 20.58 25.50
CA LYS A 214 63.01 21.15 24.78
C LYS A 214 62.51 20.25 23.65
N LEU A 215 63.42 19.61 22.90
CA LEU A 215 63.04 18.65 21.86
C LEU A 215 62.30 17.45 22.45
N LEU A 216 62.79 16.91 23.58
CA LEU A 216 62.13 15.84 24.32
C LEU A 216 60.72 16.23 24.79
N GLU A 217 60.57 17.40 25.43
CA GLU A 217 59.26 17.91 25.86
C GLU A 217 58.29 18.09 24.68
N SER A 218 58.77 18.61 23.55
CA SER A 218 57.99 18.77 22.32
C SER A 218 57.52 17.42 21.76
N MET A 219 58.44 16.45 21.64
CA MET A 219 58.12 15.09 21.17
C MET A 219 57.13 14.39 22.10
N GLU A 220 57.29 14.53 23.41
CA GLU A 220 56.36 13.98 24.39
C GLU A 220 54.96 14.61 24.25
N GLY A 221 54.90 15.93 24.06
CA GLY A 221 53.65 16.65 23.77
C GLY A 221 52.95 16.17 22.50
N ILE A 222 53.71 15.96 21.41
CA ILE A 222 53.20 15.44 20.15
C ILE A 222 52.62 14.02 20.32
N VAL A 223 53.36 13.12 20.99
CA VAL A 223 52.90 11.75 21.25
C VAL A 223 51.62 11.75 22.08
N LYS A 224 51.57 12.54 23.16
CA LYS A 224 50.37 12.66 24.01
C LYS A 224 49.18 13.21 23.21
N GLY A 225 49.39 14.26 22.41
CA GLY A 225 48.34 14.86 21.58
C GLY A 225 47.81 13.89 20.52
N SER A 226 48.69 13.10 19.89
CA SER A 226 48.30 12.07 18.92
C SER A 226 47.52 10.93 19.60
N GLN A 227 47.97 10.47 20.77
CA GLN A 227 47.29 9.42 21.53
C GLN A 227 45.87 9.85 21.93
N GLN A 228 45.69 11.09 22.40
CA GLN A 228 44.37 11.62 22.75
C GLN A 228 43.43 11.71 21.54
N LYS A 229 43.94 12.08 20.35
CA LYS A 229 43.13 12.10 19.13
C LYS A 229 42.72 10.69 18.71
N LEU A 230 43.65 9.74 18.77
CA LEU A 230 43.38 8.34 18.45
C LEU A 230 42.29 7.77 19.36
N GLU A 231 42.38 8.01 20.66
CA GLU A 231 41.39 7.57 21.64
C GLU A 231 39.99 8.12 21.34
N LYS A 232 39.89 9.42 21.02
CA LYS A 232 38.61 10.05 20.63
C LYS A 232 38.00 9.40 19.39
N VAL A 233 38.80 9.15 18.36
CA VAL A 233 38.33 8.48 17.12
C VAL A 233 37.90 7.05 17.43
N GLN A 234 38.63 6.34 18.29
CA GLN A 234 38.33 4.96 18.65
C GLN A 234 37.03 4.84 19.46
N ILE A 235 36.76 5.79 20.35
CA ILE A 235 35.47 5.87 21.07
C ILE A 235 34.32 6.09 20.09
N GLY A 236 34.44 7.07 19.18
CA GLY A 236 33.42 7.33 18.16
C GLY A 236 33.17 6.12 17.24
N LEU A 237 34.23 5.40 16.86
CA LEU A 237 34.12 4.16 16.09
C LEU A 237 33.32 3.08 16.84
N GLN A 238 33.54 2.92 18.15
CA GLN A 238 32.79 1.96 18.95
C GLN A 238 31.31 2.34 19.09
N GLU A 239 30.99 3.63 19.20
CA GLU A 239 29.62 4.12 19.24
C GLU A 239 28.88 3.85 17.93
N GLU A 240 29.49 4.19 16.79
CA GLU A 240 28.93 3.91 15.46
C GLU A 240 28.80 2.41 15.20
N GLN A 241 29.75 1.60 15.65
CA GLN A 241 29.68 0.14 15.52
C GLN A 241 28.47 -0.42 16.28
N LYS A 242 28.21 0.06 17.50
CA LYS A 242 27.02 -0.34 18.27
C LYS A 242 25.73 0.02 17.55
N ILE A 243 25.64 1.22 16.98
CA ILE A 243 24.48 1.66 16.20
C ILE A 243 24.28 0.75 14.97
N CYS A 244 25.36 0.41 14.28
CA CYS A 244 25.33 -0.47 13.12
C CYS A 244 24.84 -1.87 13.49
N ASP A 245 25.30 -2.42 14.62
CA ASP A 245 24.92 -3.76 15.05
C ASP A 245 23.47 -3.82 15.54
N ASP A 246 23.00 -2.79 16.26
CA ASP A 246 21.57 -2.64 16.63
C ASP A 246 20.68 -2.53 15.39
N LEU A 247 21.11 -1.77 14.38
CA LEU A 247 20.35 -1.65 13.13
C LEU A 247 20.30 -2.98 12.36
N LYS A 248 21.40 -3.74 12.32
CA LYS A 248 21.43 -5.08 11.72
C LYS A 248 20.48 -6.02 12.44
N GLU A 249 20.47 -6.02 13.77
CA GLU A 249 19.56 -6.86 14.55
C GLU A 249 18.10 -6.53 14.23
N ARG A 250 17.73 -5.24 14.28
CA ARG A 250 16.38 -4.78 13.90
C ARG A 250 16.00 -5.18 12.48
N TYR A 251 16.93 -5.06 11.52
CA TYR A 251 16.69 -5.51 10.15
C TYR A 251 16.45 -7.02 10.06
N THR A 252 17.27 -7.84 10.72
CA THR A 252 17.10 -9.30 10.73
C THR A 252 15.77 -9.73 11.34
N ALA A 253 15.34 -9.07 12.43
CA ALA A 253 14.04 -9.30 13.05
C ALA A 253 12.87 -8.93 12.11
N ALA A 254 12.96 -7.77 11.43
CA ALA A 254 11.95 -7.36 10.47
C ALA A 254 11.84 -8.32 9.27
N VAL A 255 12.97 -8.82 8.76
CA VAL A 255 12.99 -9.84 7.69
C VAL A 255 12.37 -11.16 8.16
N ALA A 256 12.63 -11.58 9.41
CA ALA A 256 12.01 -12.78 9.97
C ALA A 256 10.48 -12.63 10.09
N GLU A 257 9.98 -11.49 10.57
CA GLU A 257 8.54 -11.19 10.63
C GLU A 257 7.92 -11.12 9.22
N GLN A 258 8.59 -10.50 8.24
CA GLN A 258 8.13 -10.49 6.86
C GLN A 258 7.95 -11.92 6.31
N ARG A 259 8.93 -12.80 6.54
CA ARG A 259 8.85 -14.21 6.14
C ARG A 259 7.69 -14.92 6.83
N ARG A 260 7.49 -14.68 8.12
CA ARG A 260 6.36 -15.23 8.89
C ARG A 260 5.01 -14.79 8.32
N CYS A 261 4.84 -13.51 8.05
CA CYS A 261 3.63 -12.95 7.44
C CYS A 261 3.36 -13.55 6.06
N TYR A 262 4.40 -13.70 5.23
CA TYR A 262 4.27 -14.34 3.92
C TYR A 262 3.81 -15.81 4.03
N SER A 263 4.40 -16.58 4.94
CA SER A 263 3.98 -17.96 5.20
C SER A 263 2.52 -18.05 5.66
N LEU A 264 2.08 -17.14 6.54
CA LEU A 264 0.69 -17.09 7.02
C LEU A 264 -0.28 -16.74 5.90
N LEU A 265 0.08 -15.77 5.05
CA LEU A 265 -0.75 -15.36 3.91
C LEU A 265 -0.89 -16.49 2.89
N LYS A 266 0.18 -17.23 2.63
CA LYS A 266 0.14 -18.42 1.77
C LYS A 266 -0.78 -19.51 2.34
N ALA A 267 -0.66 -19.81 3.63
CA ALA A 267 -1.54 -20.79 4.29
C ALA A 267 -3.01 -20.35 4.26
N PHE A 268 -3.29 -19.06 4.46
CA PHE A 268 -4.63 -18.49 4.34
C PHE A 268 -5.18 -18.65 2.92
N GLN A 269 -4.37 -18.37 1.89
CA GLN A 269 -4.78 -18.52 0.50
C GLN A 269 -5.10 -19.98 0.14
N GLU A 270 -4.34 -20.94 0.67
CA GLU A 270 -4.61 -22.38 0.51
C GLU A 270 -5.94 -22.79 1.16
N GLU A 271 -6.24 -22.32 2.37
CA GLU A 271 -7.52 -22.59 3.04
C GLU A 271 -8.71 -21.91 2.33
N CYS A 272 -8.54 -20.69 1.79
CA CYS A 272 -9.55 -20.04 0.95
C CYS A 272 -9.86 -20.86 -0.30
N ALA A 273 -8.84 -21.32 -1.02
CA ALA A 273 -9.01 -22.18 -2.20
C ALA A 273 -9.71 -23.51 -1.86
N LYS A 274 -9.41 -24.07 -0.68
CA LYS A 274 -10.09 -25.27 -0.17
C LYS A 274 -11.57 -24.99 0.15
N ASN A 275 -11.88 -23.86 0.78
CA ASN A 275 -13.25 -23.45 1.09
C ASN A 275 -14.08 -23.27 -0.19
N GLU A 276 -13.52 -22.61 -1.21
CA GLU A 276 -14.18 -22.45 -2.51
C GLU A 276 -14.50 -23.80 -3.17
N ARG A 277 -13.55 -24.75 -3.14
CA ARG A 277 -13.79 -26.12 -3.64
C ARG A 277 -14.90 -26.85 -2.89
N LEU A 278 -14.97 -26.68 -1.56
CA LEU A 278 -16.04 -27.30 -0.77
C LEU A 278 -17.40 -26.66 -1.09
N ARG A 279 -17.46 -25.33 -1.21
CA ARG A 279 -18.69 -24.63 -1.59
C ARG A 279 -19.22 -25.03 -2.96
N SER A 280 -18.34 -25.24 -3.94
CA SER A 280 -18.76 -25.69 -5.26
C SER A 280 -19.28 -27.13 -5.26
N GLN A 281 -18.78 -27.98 -4.35
CA GLN A 281 -19.29 -29.35 -4.18
C GLN A 281 -20.65 -29.41 -3.45
N THR A 282 -20.90 -28.51 -2.50
CA THR A 282 -22.19 -28.45 -1.77
C THR A 282 -23.30 -27.71 -2.52
N SER A 283 -22.97 -27.00 -3.60
CA SER A 283 -23.93 -26.27 -4.43
C SER A 283 -24.37 -27.03 -5.69
N SER A 284 -23.95 -28.31 -5.81
CA SER A 284 -24.38 -29.27 -6.84
C SER A 284 -25.20 -30.38 -6.19
#